data_AF-A0A9E5PYW3-F1
#
_entry.id   AF-A0A9E5PYW3-F1
#
_cell.length_a   1.000
_cell.length_b   1.000
_cell.length_c   1.000
_cell.angle_alpha   90.00
_cell.angle_beta   90.00
_cell.angle_gamma   90.00
#
_symmetry.space_group_name_H-M   'P 1'
#
loop_
_entity.id
_entity.type
_entity.pdbx_description
1 polymer ?
#
loop_
_entity_poly.entity_id
_entity_poly.type
_entity_poly.pdbx_seq_one_letter_code
_entity_poly.pdbx_strand_id
1 'polypeptide(L)'
;MNASQRILLPIAFALTAGAAFAEGPIEGNEVFNFQSNLSRAEVQAQAAAAYRADQIARGEANPAQAQATVVASGLTRAQVLAEAAEARRLGLTVRGELQPVATPEQAELIRLAGLRAVQGNAVVQGQGSVQVN
;
A
#
# COMPACT_ATOMS: atom_id res chain seq x y z
N MET A 1 5.09 34.60 71.97
CA MET A 1 5.04 34.26 70.54
C MET A 1 5.80 32.95 70.38
N ASN A 2 5.11 31.82 70.18
CA ASN A 2 5.75 30.51 70.05
C ASN A 2 5.59 30.07 68.59
N ALA A 3 6.66 30.17 67.81
CA ALA A 3 6.66 29.77 66.41
C ALA A 3 6.87 28.25 66.31
N SER A 4 5.82 27.51 65.92
CA SER A 4 5.93 26.09 65.60
C SER A 4 6.64 25.91 64.26
N GLN A 5 7.88 25.45 64.32
CA GLN A 5 8.76 25.18 63.18
C GLN A 5 8.28 23.90 62.47
N ARG A 6 7.61 24.06 61.33
CA ARG A 6 7.18 22.94 60.48
C ARG A 6 8.37 22.44 59.66
N ILE A 7 8.90 21.27 60.01
CA ILE A 7 9.94 20.58 59.23
C ILE A 7 9.27 19.97 57.99
N LEU A 8 9.53 20.55 56.82
CA LEU A 8 9.20 19.95 55.52
C LEU A 8 10.38 19.08 55.08
N LEU A 9 10.22 17.76 55.11
CA LEU A 9 11.17 16.80 54.53
C LEU A 9 10.88 16.68 53.03
N PRO A 10 11.83 16.95 52.11
CA PRO A 10 11.63 16.63 50.71
C PRO A 10 11.91 15.13 50.49
N ILE A 11 10.88 14.38 50.11
CA ILE A 11 11.03 13.00 49.63
C ILE A 11 11.45 13.07 48.16
N ALA A 12 12.71 12.77 47.87
CA ALA A 12 13.18 12.61 46.49
C ALA A 12 12.85 11.20 45.99
N PHE A 13 11.95 11.10 45.00
CA PHE A 13 11.70 9.86 44.26
C PHE A 13 12.73 9.72 43.14
N ALA A 14 13.72 8.85 43.32
CA ALA A 14 14.61 8.45 42.24
C ALA A 14 13.93 7.36 41.39
N LEU A 15 13.37 7.74 40.24
CA LEU A 15 12.92 6.81 39.20
C LEU A 15 14.14 6.22 38.49
N THR A 16 14.68 5.12 39.03
CA THR A 16 15.69 4.34 38.32
C THR A 16 14.98 3.41 37.33
N ALA A 17 14.83 3.85 36.08
CA ALA A 17 14.49 2.95 34.99
C ALA A 17 15.70 2.04 34.74
N GLY A 18 15.65 0.80 35.24
CA GLY A 18 16.65 -0.21 34.94
C GLY A 18 16.55 -0.60 33.48
N ALA A 19 17.50 -0.14 32.66
CA ALA A 19 17.64 -0.61 31.30
C ALA A 19 18.22 -2.04 31.32
N ALA A 20 17.37 -3.04 31.19
CA ALA A 20 17.79 -4.42 30.96
C ALA A 20 18.11 -4.58 29.46
N PHE A 21 19.31 -4.17 29.06
CA PHE A 21 19.86 -4.58 27.77
C PHE A 21 20.58 -5.92 27.96
N ALA A 22 20.38 -6.84 27.02
CA ALA A 22 21.16 -8.07 26.95
C ALA A 22 22.63 -7.70 26.66
N GLU A 23 23.45 -7.70 27.71
CA GLU A 23 24.90 -7.46 27.63
C GLU A 23 25.57 -8.78 27.22
N GLY A 24 25.86 -8.92 25.93
CA GLY A 24 26.57 -10.06 25.36
C GLY A 24 26.81 -9.86 23.87
N PRO A 25 27.90 -10.40 23.29
CA PRO A 25 28.10 -10.36 21.85
C PRO A 25 26.91 -11.03 21.16
N ILE A 26 26.32 -10.37 20.15
CA ILE A 26 25.32 -11.00 19.30
C ILE A 26 26.09 -11.99 18.41
N GLU A 27 26.17 -13.24 18.87
CA GLU A 27 26.79 -14.32 18.09
C GLU A 27 26.08 -14.46 16.74
N GLY A 28 26.84 -14.30 15.64
CA GLY A 28 26.31 -14.35 14.27
C GLY A 28 26.24 -13.00 13.53
N ASN A 29 26.54 -11.87 14.20
CA ASN A 29 26.54 -10.54 13.57
C ASN A 29 27.90 -10.13 12.91
N GLU A 30 28.90 -11.00 12.92
CA GLU A 30 30.26 -10.68 12.45
C GLU A 30 30.31 -10.27 10.96
N VAL A 31 29.33 -10.68 10.17
CA VAL A 31 29.29 -10.49 8.71
C VAL A 31 28.56 -9.21 8.29
N PHE A 32 27.74 -8.63 9.16
CA PHE A 32 26.94 -7.42 8.88
C PHE A 32 27.09 -6.38 9.99
N ASN A 33 28.32 -5.94 10.22
CA ASN A 33 28.61 -4.81 11.10
C ASN A 33 28.29 -3.47 10.43
N PHE A 34 27.00 -3.19 10.18
CA PHE A 34 26.56 -1.86 9.79
C PHE A 34 26.28 -1.01 11.03
N GLN A 35 27.13 -0.01 11.27
CA GLN A 35 26.86 1.04 12.23
C GLN A 35 26.41 2.28 11.47
N SER A 36 25.19 2.73 11.75
CA SER A 36 24.70 3.99 11.20
C SER A 36 25.37 5.15 11.92
N ASN A 37 25.83 6.15 11.16
CA ASN A 37 26.29 7.42 11.71
C ASN A 37 25.13 8.40 11.97
N LEU A 38 23.89 7.97 11.73
CA LEU A 38 22.68 8.78 11.91
C LEU A 38 21.99 8.44 13.23
N SER A 39 21.39 9.46 13.85
CA SER A 39 20.46 9.27 14.94
C SER A 39 19.20 8.52 14.48
N ARG A 40 18.50 7.92 15.44
CA ARG A 40 17.21 7.25 15.19
C ARG A 40 16.19 8.19 14.55
N ALA A 41 16.16 9.45 14.97
CA ALA A 41 15.23 10.45 14.43
C ALA A 41 15.52 10.75 12.95
N GLU A 42 16.80 10.86 12.59
CA GLU A 42 17.22 11.09 11.20
C GLU A 42 16.90 9.90 10.31
N VAL A 43 17.16 8.67 10.79
CA VAL A 43 16.79 7.45 10.05
C VAL A 43 15.28 7.39 9.80
N GLN A 44 14.47 7.71 10.80
CA GLN A 44 13.01 7.73 10.67
C GLN A 44 12.54 8.80 9.67
N ALA A 45 13.11 10.00 9.72
CA ALA A 45 12.80 11.08 8.79
C ALA A 45 13.16 10.68 7.35
N GLN A 46 14.34 10.09 7.13
CA GLN A 46 14.80 9.62 5.83
C GLN A 46 13.89 8.49 5.30
N ALA A 47 13.55 7.51 6.13
CA ALA A 47 12.66 6.42 5.75
C ALA A 47 11.25 6.93 5.37
N ALA A 48 10.69 7.87 6.14
CA ALA A 48 9.39 8.46 5.85
C ALA A 48 9.38 9.29 4.55
N ALA A 49 10.47 9.99 4.24
CA ALA A 49 10.62 10.70 2.98
C ALA A 49 10.71 9.72 1.79
N ALA A 50 11.57 8.70 1.89
CA ALA A 50 11.76 7.70 0.86
C ALA A 50 10.49 6.85 0.62
N TYR A 51 9.72 6.55 1.67
CA TYR A 51 8.42 5.87 1.55
C TYR A 51 7.42 6.70 0.75
N ARG A 52 7.31 8.02 1.04
CA ARG A 52 6.43 8.94 0.29
C ARG A 52 6.86 9.12 -1.16
N ALA A 53 8.16 9.05 -1.42
CA ALA A 53 8.73 9.14 -2.75
C ALA A 53 8.65 7.81 -3.53
N ASP A 54 8.04 6.76 -2.97
CA ASP A 54 7.98 5.42 -3.55
C ASP A 54 9.37 4.88 -3.89
N GLN A 55 10.34 5.07 -3.00
CA GLN A 55 11.74 4.60 -3.20
C GLN A 55 12.05 3.34 -2.40
N ILE A 56 11.11 2.87 -1.59
CA ILE A 56 11.24 1.67 -0.75
C ILE A 56 10.22 0.63 -1.21
N ALA A 57 10.65 -0.62 -1.33
CA ALA A 57 9.78 -1.75 -1.68
C ALA A 57 8.63 -1.94 -0.67
N ARG A 58 7.45 -2.29 -1.19
CA ARG A 58 6.27 -2.64 -0.38
C ARG A 58 5.93 -4.12 -0.61
N GLY A 59 6.41 -4.99 0.29
CA GLY A 59 6.34 -6.44 0.06
C GLY A 59 7.13 -6.82 -1.18
N GLU A 60 6.51 -7.60 -2.08
CA GLU A 60 7.11 -7.99 -3.37
C GLU A 60 7.11 -6.87 -4.42
N ALA A 61 6.42 -5.75 -4.17
CA ALA A 61 6.38 -4.63 -5.11
C ALA A 61 7.64 -3.77 -4.95
N ASN A 62 8.61 -3.95 -5.85
CA ASN A 62 9.75 -3.04 -5.98
C ASN A 62 9.32 -1.79 -6.74
N PRO A 63 9.56 -0.57 -6.22
CA PRO A 63 9.22 0.65 -6.92
C PRO A 63 9.83 0.75 -8.32
N ALA A 64 11.09 0.34 -8.50
CA ALA A 64 11.72 0.31 -9.83
C ALA A 64 10.94 -0.56 -10.85
N GLN A 65 10.22 -1.59 -10.38
CA GLN A 65 9.34 -2.42 -11.20
C GLN A 65 7.94 -1.80 -11.36
N ALA A 66 7.41 -1.16 -10.32
CA ALA A 66 6.10 -0.48 -10.36
C ALA A 66 6.10 0.73 -11.30
N GLN A 67 7.20 1.49 -11.36
CA GLN A 67 7.36 2.59 -12.32
C GLN A 67 7.66 2.10 -13.75
N ALA A 68 8.28 0.93 -13.91
CA ALA A 68 8.64 0.39 -15.22
C ALA A 68 7.44 -0.13 -16.03
N THR A 69 6.24 -0.22 -15.45
CA THR A 69 5.11 -0.83 -16.17
C THR A 69 3.77 -0.18 -15.82
N VAL A 70 3.66 1.14 -15.97
CA VAL A 70 2.34 1.72 -16.29
C VAL A 70 2.05 1.35 -17.74
N VAL A 71 1.56 0.12 -17.97
CA VAL A 71 0.94 -0.23 -19.25
C VAL A 71 -0.30 0.65 -19.36
N ALA A 72 -0.21 1.71 -20.15
CA ALA A 72 -1.38 2.50 -20.50
C ALA A 72 -2.35 1.56 -21.23
N SER A 73 -3.38 1.10 -20.53
CA SER A 73 -4.42 0.27 -21.13
C SER A 73 -5.16 1.12 -22.17
N GLY A 74 -5.28 0.62 -23.40
CA GLY A 74 -6.10 1.23 -24.43
C GLY A 74 -7.61 1.08 -24.19
N LEU A 75 -8.02 0.43 -23.10
CA LEU A 75 -9.42 0.15 -22.78
C LEU A 75 -10.07 1.33 -22.05
N THR A 76 -11.31 1.63 -22.41
CA THR A 76 -12.10 2.63 -21.68
C THR A 76 -12.50 2.10 -20.30
N ARG A 77 -12.79 2.99 -19.35
CA ARG A 77 -13.25 2.59 -18.01
C ARG A 77 -14.54 1.77 -18.05
N ALA A 78 -15.46 2.10 -18.96
CA ALA A 78 -16.70 1.33 -19.16
C ALA A 78 -16.41 -0.09 -19.65
N GLN A 79 -15.48 -0.24 -20.59
CA GLN A 79 -15.04 -1.54 -21.10
C GLN A 79 -14.43 -2.40 -19.99
N VAL A 80 -13.48 -1.85 -19.23
CA VAL A 80 -12.82 -2.58 -18.13
C VAL A 80 -13.82 -3.06 -17.07
N LEU A 81 -14.79 -2.24 -16.70
CA LEU A 81 -15.80 -2.61 -15.71
C LEU A 81 -16.68 -3.77 -16.20
N ALA A 82 -17.06 -3.75 -17.48
CA ALA A 82 -17.86 -4.81 -18.08
C ALA A 82 -17.09 -6.13 -18.21
N GLU A 83 -15.84 -6.07 -18.69
CA GLU A 83 -14.95 -7.24 -18.75
C GLU A 83 -14.72 -7.84 -17.35
N ALA A 84 -14.45 -7.00 -16.35
CA ALA A 84 -14.25 -7.45 -14.97
C ALA A 84 -15.53 -8.05 -14.35
N ALA A 85 -16.72 -7.54 -14.70
CA ALA A 85 -17.99 -8.10 -14.28
C ALA A 85 -18.22 -9.50 -14.85
N GLU A 86 -17.94 -9.69 -16.15
CA GLU A 86 -18.08 -10.98 -16.82
C GLU A 86 -17.06 -11.99 -16.28
N ALA A 87 -15.81 -11.58 -16.08
CA ALA A 87 -14.78 -12.44 -15.48
C ALA A 87 -15.20 -12.91 -14.07
N ARG A 88 -15.80 -12.02 -13.26
CA ARG A 88 -16.35 -12.39 -11.95
C ARG A 88 -17.49 -13.40 -12.06
N ARG A 89 -18.41 -13.22 -13.02
CA ARG A 89 -19.52 -14.16 -13.27
C ARG A 89 -19.02 -15.55 -13.64
N LEU A 90 -17.92 -15.61 -14.39
CA LEU A 90 -17.27 -16.85 -14.81
C LEU A 90 -16.35 -17.47 -13.72
N GLY A 91 -16.20 -16.82 -12.56
CA GLY A 91 -15.31 -17.30 -11.49
C GLY A 91 -13.82 -17.13 -11.79
N LEU A 92 -13.47 -16.25 -12.74
CA LEU A 92 -12.09 -16.02 -13.22
C LEU A 92 -11.36 -14.89 -12.47
N THR A 93 -11.90 -14.44 -11.34
CA THR A 93 -11.21 -13.49 -10.46
C THR A 93 -10.30 -14.22 -9.49
N VAL A 94 -9.08 -13.74 -9.35
CA VAL A 94 -8.07 -14.25 -8.40
C VAL A 94 -8.63 -14.32 -6.98
N ARG A 95 -8.35 -15.43 -6.29
CA ARG A 95 -8.67 -15.61 -4.86
C ARG A 95 -7.50 -16.26 -4.14
N GLY A 96 -6.81 -15.49 -3.29
CA GLY A 96 -5.57 -15.93 -2.66
C GLY A 96 -4.53 -16.27 -3.73
N GLU A 97 -3.91 -17.44 -3.60
CA GLU A 97 -2.90 -17.95 -4.56
C GLU A 97 -3.52 -18.63 -5.80
N LEU A 98 -4.85 -18.74 -5.87
CA LEU A 98 -5.52 -19.38 -7.00
C LEU A 98 -5.70 -18.36 -8.13
N GLN A 99 -4.89 -18.54 -9.17
CA GLN A 99 -4.99 -17.82 -10.44
C GLN A 99 -5.72 -18.69 -11.48
N PRO A 100 -7.04 -18.52 -11.65
CA PRO A 100 -7.77 -19.26 -12.68
C PRO A 100 -7.29 -18.83 -14.08
N VAL A 101 -7.11 -19.80 -14.96
CA VAL A 101 -6.77 -19.59 -16.37
C VAL A 101 -8.04 -19.72 -17.20
N ALA A 102 -8.40 -18.64 -17.91
CA ALA A 102 -9.57 -18.63 -18.76
C ALA A 102 -9.38 -19.56 -19.97
N THR A 103 -10.42 -20.31 -20.33
CA THR A 103 -10.45 -20.98 -21.65
C THR A 103 -10.57 -19.93 -22.76
N PRO A 104 -10.23 -20.26 -24.03
CA PRO A 104 -10.40 -19.34 -25.15
C PRO A 104 -11.83 -18.80 -25.27
N GLU A 105 -12.83 -19.64 -25.05
CA GLU A 105 -14.24 -19.27 -25.12
C GLU A 105 -14.62 -18.29 -24.01
N GLN A 106 -14.12 -18.51 -22.79
CA GLN A 106 -14.35 -17.61 -21.66
C GLN A 106 -13.68 -16.25 -21.85
N ALA A 107 -12.45 -16.24 -22.39
CA ALA A 107 -11.75 -15.00 -22.73
C ALA A 107 -12.53 -14.20 -23.78
N GLU A 108 -13.11 -14.89 -24.77
CA GLU A 108 -13.94 -14.27 -25.80
C GLU A 108 -15.24 -13.70 -25.22
N LEU A 109 -15.91 -14.40 -24.30
CA LEU A 109 -17.09 -13.89 -23.61
C LEU A 109 -16.80 -12.60 -22.83
N ILE A 110 -15.67 -12.55 -22.13
CA ILE A 110 -15.20 -11.37 -21.41
C ILE A 110 -15.00 -10.21 -22.39
N ARG A 111 -14.24 -10.43 -23.47
CA ARG A 111 -13.97 -9.42 -24.50
C ARG A 111 -15.25 -8.88 -25.12
N LEU A 112 -16.21 -9.74 -25.44
CA LEU A 112 -17.51 -9.35 -26.00
C LEU A 112 -18.34 -8.53 -25.02
N ALA A 113 -18.28 -8.81 -23.71
CA ALA A 113 -18.94 -7.99 -22.69
C ALA A 113 -18.39 -6.56 -22.68
N GLY A 114 -17.06 -6.42 -22.78
CA GLY A 114 -16.38 -5.14 -22.95
C GLY A 114 -16.86 -4.36 -24.18
N LEU A 115 -16.87 -5.00 -25.34
CA LEU A 115 -17.31 -4.39 -26.59
C LEU A 115 -18.77 -3.91 -26.53
N ARG A 116 -19.67 -4.72 -25.96
CA ARG A 116 -21.08 -4.34 -25.79
C ARG A 116 -21.25 -3.10 -24.92
N ALA A 117 -20.45 -2.95 -23.87
CA ALA A 117 -20.53 -1.79 -22.99
C ALA A 117 -20.12 -0.48 -23.68
N VAL A 118 -19.11 -0.52 -24.54
CA VAL A 118 -18.69 0.65 -25.31
C VAL A 118 -19.72 1.01 -26.37
N GLN A 119 -20.28 0.02 -27.06
CA GLN A 119 -21.35 0.24 -28.05
C GLN A 119 -22.64 0.75 -27.41
N GLY A 120 -23.04 0.22 -26.26
CA GLY A 120 -24.20 0.69 -25.50
C GLY A 120 -24.06 2.15 -25.03
N ASN A 121 -22.85 2.54 -24.58
CA ASN A 121 -22.58 3.94 -24.23
C ASN A 121 -22.65 4.90 -25.43
N ALA A 122 -22.24 4.46 -26.62
CA ALA A 122 -22.36 5.27 -27.84
C ALA A 122 -23.83 5.55 -28.21
N VAL A 123 -24.72 4.57 -28.02
CA VAL A 123 -26.16 4.75 -28.27
C VAL A 123 -26.81 5.73 -27.28
N VAL A 124 -26.42 5.68 -26.01
CA VAL A 124 -26.94 6.61 -24.98
C VAL A 124 -26.47 8.05 -25.26
N GLN A 125 -25.24 8.25 -25.74
CA GLN A 125 -24.74 9.58 -26.09
C GLN A 125 -25.39 10.14 -27.38
N GLY A 126 -25.80 9.29 -28.31
CA GLY A 126 -26.49 9.70 -29.54
C GLY A 126 -27.94 10.18 -29.35
N GLN A 127 -28.57 9.88 -28.20
CA GLN A 127 -29.95 10.31 -27.90
C GLN A 127 -30.03 11.67 -27.18
N GLY A 128 -28.91 12.21 -26.68
CA GLY A 128 -28.85 13.48 -25.97
C GLY A 128 -28.76 14.73 -26.85
N SER A 129 -28.68 14.59 -28.18
CA SER A 129 -28.46 15.69 -29.13
C SER A 129 -29.69 16.08 -29.96
N VAL A 130 -30.88 15.57 -29.65
CA VAL A 130 -32.13 16.07 -30.26
C VAL A 130 -32.50 17.39 -29.59
N GLN A 131 -31.88 18.48 -30.06
CA GLN A 131 -32.34 19.83 -29.78
C GLN A 131 -33.74 20.00 -30.40
N VAL A 132 -34.70 20.22 -29.51
CA VAL A 132 -36.05 20.65 -29.82
C VAL A 132 -35.94 22.05 -30.40
N ASN A 133 -36.34 22.23 -31.66
CA ASN A 133 -36.60 23.55 -32.24
C ASN A 133 -37.82 24.20 -31.58
#